data_AF-A0A1H5WF97-F1
#
_entry.id   AF-A0A1H5WF97-F1
#
_cell.length_a   1.000
_cell.length_b   1.000
_cell.length_c   1.000
_cell.angle_alpha   90.00
_cell.angle_beta   90.00
_cell.angle_gamma   90.00
#
_symmetry.space_group_name_H-M   'P 1'
#
loop_
_entity.id
_entity.type
_entity.pdbx_description
1 polymer ?
#
loop_
_entity_poly.entity_id
_entity_poly.type
_entity_poly.pdbx_seq_one_letter_code
_entity_poly.pdbx_strand_id
1 'polypeptide(L)' 'MYCLIKEWPNKMATLMTEDGVVLWTFSDVEEARKVWQDWCSLQNDKNASQSSQIEHPCTADLSEQIF' A
#
# COMPACT_ATOMS: atom_id res chain seq x y z
N MET A 1 9.31 1.83 -3.32
CA MET A 1 8.19 1.54 -4.25
C MET A 1 6.92 1.98 -3.56
N TYR A 2 6.14 2.90 -4.16
CA TYR A 2 4.88 3.37 -3.59
C TYR A 2 3.71 2.72 -4.34
N CYS A 3 2.74 2.19 -3.60
CA CYS A 3 1.48 1.68 -4.16
C CYS A 3 0.31 2.40 -3.48
N LEU A 4 -0.76 2.56 -4.24
CA LEU A 4 -1.99 3.21 -3.82
C LEU A 4 -3.04 2.13 -3.60
N ILE A 5 -3.77 2.23 -2.49
CA ILE A 5 -4.97 1.42 -2.23
C ILE A 5 -6.18 2.30 -2.48
N LYS A 6 -6.93 2.01 -3.54
CA LYS A 6 -8.21 2.64 -3.82
C LYS A 6 -9.35 1.80 -3.25
N GLU A 7 -10.10 2.34 -2.30
CA GLU A 7 -11.33 1.73 -1.80
C GLU A 7 -12.51 2.11 -2.69
N TRP A 8 -13.38 1.15 -2.96
CA TRP A 8 -14.61 1.32 -3.72
C TRP A 8 -15.83 1.23 -2.79
N PRO A 9 -16.94 1.89 -3.16
CA PRO A 9 -18.16 1.92 -2.32
C PRO A 9 -18.79 0.53 -2.11
N ASN A 10 -18.38 -0.47 -2.89
CA ASN A 10 -18.80 -1.87 -2.77
C ASN A 10 -17.87 -2.69 -1.84
N LYS A 11 -17.06 -2.03 -1.01
CA LYS A 11 -16.03 -2.62 -0.12
C LYS A 11 -14.83 -3.26 -0.82
N MET A 12 -14.80 -3.26 -2.15
CA MET A 12 -13.63 -3.72 -2.88
C MET A 12 -12.48 -2.74 -2.71
N ALA A 13 -11.26 -3.25 -2.79
CA ALA A 13 -10.07 -2.42 -2.81
C ALA A 13 -9.20 -2.76 -4.01
N THR A 14 -8.50 -1.78 -4.55
CA THR A 14 -7.60 -1.97 -5.69
C THR A 14 -6.22 -1.43 -5.33
N LEU A 15 -5.23 -2.31 -5.38
CA LEU A 15 -3.84 -1.94 -5.34
C LEU A 15 -3.42 -1.51 -6.74
N MET A 16 -2.93 -0.28 -6.86
CA MET A 16 -2.42 0.27 -8.10
C MET A 16 -1.10 0.99 -7.89
N THR A 17 -0.35 1.13 -8.97
CA THR A 17 0.85 1.98 -9.02
C THR A 17 0.46 3.45 -9.14
N GLU A 18 1.42 4.34 -8.90
CA GLU A 18 1.24 5.79 -9.10
C GLU A 18 0.90 6.14 -10.56
N ASP A 19 1.38 5.33 -11.52
CA ASP A 19 1.02 5.40 -12.94
C ASP A 19 -0.43 4.96 -13.25
N GLY A 20 -1.21 4.59 -12.23
CA GLY A 20 -2.60 4.14 -12.40
C GLY A 20 -2.73 2.71 -12.94
N VAL A 21 -1.62 1.96 -13.02
CA VAL A 21 -1.67 0.54 -13.40
C VAL A 21 -2.21 -0.28 -12.24
N VAL A 22 -3.32 -0.98 -12.47
CA VAL A 22 -3.94 -1.89 -11.50
C VAL A 22 -3.08 -3.15 -11.36
N LEU A 23 -2.58 -3.38 -10.15
CA LEU A 23 -1.82 -4.57 -9.81
C LEU A 23 -2.74 -5.69 -9.35
N TRP A 24 -3.66 -5.37 -8.43
CA TRP A 24 -4.54 -6.36 -7.83
C TRP A 24 -5.84 -5.72 -7.35
N THR A 25 -6.97 -6.36 -7.63
CA THR A 25 -8.29 -6.07 -7.05
C THR A 25 -8.66 -7.09 -5.98
N PHE A 26 -8.96 -6.61 -4.78
CA PHE A 26 -9.46 -7.36 -3.64
C PHE A 26 -10.94 -7.10 -3.44
N SER A 27 -11.65 -8.10 -2.94
CA SER A 27 -13.08 -7.97 -2.62
C SER A 27 -13.32 -7.19 -1.33
N ASP A 28 -12.27 -7.04 -0.51
CA ASP A 28 -12.30 -6.38 0.79
C ASP A 28 -11.05 -5.52 1.00
N VAL A 29 -11.22 -4.37 1.64
CA VAL A 29 -10.13 -3.43 1.92
C VAL A 29 -9.17 -3.94 3.00
N GLU A 30 -9.65 -4.72 3.97
CA GLU A 30 -8.82 -5.28 5.03
C GLU A 30 -7.83 -6.29 4.44
N GLU A 31 -8.26 -7.09 3.47
CA GLU A 31 -7.36 -8.00 2.75
C GLU A 31 -6.28 -7.24 1.97
N ALA A 32 -6.67 -6.18 1.24
CA ALA A 32 -5.71 -5.35 0.51
C ALA A 32 -4.68 -4.70 1.44
N ARG A 33 -5.11 -4.19 2.60
CA ARG A 33 -4.23 -3.60 3.61
C ARG A 33 -3.28 -4.63 4.20
N LYS A 34 -3.77 -5.82 4.52
CA LYS A 34 -2.96 -6.90 5.09
C LYS A 34 -1.86 -7.32 4.11
N VAL A 35 -2.21 -7.57 2.86
CA VAL A 35 -1.25 -7.93 1.80
C VAL A 35 -0.23 -6.82 1.59
N TRP A 36 -0.64 -5.55 1.62
CA TRP A 36 0.28 -4.42 1.52
C TRP A 36 1.23 -4.32 2.71
N GLN A 37 0.74 -4.53 3.94
CA GLN A 37 1.57 -4.54 5.15
C GLN A 37 2.56 -5.70 5.16
N ASP A 38 2.13 -6.90 4.78
CA ASP A 38 3.01 -8.06 4.66
C ASP A 38 4.11 -7.81 3.60
N TRP A 39 3.73 -7.25 2.45
CA TRP A 39 4.68 -6.89 1.39
C TRP A 39 5.66 -5.79 1.82
N CYS A 40 5.18 -4.77 2.55
CA CYS A 40 6.02 -3.71 3.09
C CYS A 40 7.02 -4.25 4.11
N SER A 41 6.58 -5.17 4.98
CA SER A 41 7.44 -5.82 5.98
C SER A 41 8.52 -6.66 5.30
N LEU A 42 8.15 -7.46 4.30
CA LEU A 42 9.09 -8.25 3.49
C LEU A 42 10.11 -7.40 2.74
N GLN A 43 9.69 -6.22 2.24
CA GLN A 43 10.63 -5.27 1.65
C GLN A 43 11.59 -4.69 2.70
N ASN A 44 11.09 -4.37 3.90
CA ASN A 44 11.92 -3.85 4.98
C ASN A 44 12.96 -4.89 5.46
N ASP A 45 12.58 -6.16 5.57
CA ASP A 45 13.50 -7.25 5.91
C ASP A 45 14.57 -7.48 4.83
N LYS A 46 14.21 -7.33 3.56
CA LYS A 46 15.17 -7.36 2.44
C LYS A 46 16.14 -6.17 2.47
N ASN A 47 15.68 -5.00 2.88
CA ASN A 47 16.50 -3.79 3.00
C ASN A 47 17.35 -3.76 4.29
N ALA A 48 16.99 -4.53 5.32
CA ALA A 48 17.76 -4.62 6.57
C ALA A 48 19.16 -5.23 6.39
N SER A 49 19.39 -5.97 5.29
CA SER A 49 20.72 -6.48 4.93
C SER A 49 21.61 -5.42 4.24
N GLN A 50 21.07 -4.24 3.89
CA GLN A 50 21.83 -3.12 3.36
C GLN A 50 21.42 -1.81 4.07
N SER A 51 22.03 -1.62 5.25
CA SER A 51 22.43 -0.33 5.83
C SER A 51 21.48 0.86 5.66
N SER A 52 20.88 1.26 6.80
CA SER A 52 20.73 2.66 7.24
C SER A 52 20.06 3.67 6.28
N GLN A 53 18.94 4.23 6.76
CA GLN A 53 18.21 5.39 6.22
C GLN A 53 17.28 5.10 5.05
N ILE A 54 16.02 4.75 5.36
CA ILE A 54 14.87 5.57 4.95
C ILE A 54 13.83 5.47 6.08
N GLU A 55 13.93 6.38 7.05
CA GLU A 55 12.81 6.66 7.95
C GLU A 55 11.73 7.35 7.12
N HIS A 56 10.81 6.58 6.55
CA HIS A 56 9.48 7.05 6.26
C HIS A 56 8.51 5.98 6.76
N PRO A 57 7.92 6.15 7.95
CA PRO A 57 6.81 5.30 8.34
C PRO A 57 5.73 5.49 7.27
N CYS A 58 5.18 4.39 6.79
CA CYS A 58 3.93 4.39 6.04
C CYS A 58 2.82 4.91 6.97
N THR A 59 2.85 6.21 7.25
CA THR A 59 1.68 6.94 7.67
C THR A 59 0.81 6.93 6.43
N ALA A 60 -0.17 6.04 6.46
CA ALA A 60 -1.35 6.19 5.65
C ALA A 60 -1.96 7.54 6.04
N ASP A 61 -1.46 8.60 5.41
CA ASP A 61 -2.10 9.90 5.41
C ASP A 61 -3.30 9.77 4.47
N LEU A 62 -4.34 9.12 5.00
CA LEU A 62 -5.72 9.33 4.60
C LEU A 62 -6.14 10.75 5.07
N SER A 63 -5.40 11.79 4.67
CA SER A 63 -5.90 13.15 4.77
C SER A 63 -6.60 13.48 3.45
N GLU A 64 -7.93 13.42 3.53
CA GLU A 64 -8.86 14.30 2.83
C GLU A 64 -8.44 14.72 1.40
N GLN A 65 -8.67 13.85 0.42
CA GLN A 65 -8.99 14.32 -0.93
C GLN A 65 -10.45 13.98 -1.24
N ILE A 66 -11.32 14.76 -0.61
CA ILE A 66 -12.67 15.04 -1.10
C ILE A 66 -12.48 15.91 -2.34
N PHE A 67 -12.91 15.41 -3.49
CA PHE A 67 -13.36 16.24 -4.61
C PHE A 67 -14.81 15.86 -4.91
#